data_AF-A0A442G6B3-F1
#
_entry.id   AF-A0A442G6B3-F1
#
_cell.length_a   1.000
_cell.length_b   1.000
_cell.length_c   1.000
_cell.angle_alpha   90.00
_cell.angle_beta   90.00
_cell.angle_gamma   90.00
#
_symmetry.space_group_name_H-M   'P 1'
#
loop_
_entity.id
_entity.type
_entity.pdbx_description
1 polymer ?
#
loop_
_entity_poly.entity_id
_entity_poly.type
_entity_poly.pdbx_seq_one_letter_code
_entity_poly.pdbx_strand_id
1 'polypeptide(L)'
;MLRTIREFWQDQRGIAMILVAIMLPVLVGFALLAIDMSRATGLHGDLQKGIDALALAAAAELDGNPDAITRANRAVTNLLANETLFSTSGEHPLALADVTVTYLTGIPANDSITLTAAGVDSNGVNWASIDPKAVKFAEVTVNASGATTNGAGAFETIFPASFVGSNNRMDLQPQAVAGFTNALCQFTPMFICNPYTSLGALQTAVSGTSKPMVWLKEQTGGNNAQYGPGNYGFLSSPEGDKSTATLTEMFAVTNPPACYSQNGVKTRPGNIPPVNAGINTRFDIFDNSGPYKTDPTVNPPAPNVRKGMVVQNAGKQNCSYATPNSGQANNYKPLPRDNCFYSGTCTQAGVLGDGAWDFSGYWSVNHGNASTSGVLTACGASPSRYCVYKYEINNPTLKSGQEKTAPQCNTTTQGADRRLLYVAIIDCVTNNVQGGGQTLPVQGFASMFVTEPAGGAPNADIYAEFEDLSTSVGQGTLKKLQRNEAQLYR
;
A
#
# COMPACT_ATOMS: atom_id res chain seq x y z
N MET A 1 -57.87 -68.84 -41.74
CA MET A 1 -57.44 -67.50 -42.21
C MET A 1 -58.03 -66.34 -41.42
N LEU A 2 -59.30 -66.37 -40.98
CA LEU A 2 -59.89 -65.24 -40.22
C LEU A 2 -59.41 -65.11 -38.76
N ARG A 3 -58.90 -66.20 -38.14
CA ARG A 3 -58.42 -66.20 -36.75
C ARG A 3 -57.08 -65.49 -36.57
N THR A 4 -56.13 -65.72 -37.48
CA THR A 4 -54.81 -65.06 -37.49
C THR A 4 -54.91 -63.55 -37.80
N ILE A 5 -55.88 -63.16 -38.64
CA ILE A 5 -56.16 -61.73 -38.92
C ILE A 5 -56.78 -61.05 -37.68
N ARG A 6 -57.65 -61.74 -36.93
CA ARG A 6 -58.19 -61.24 -35.65
C ARG A 6 -57.12 -61.14 -34.56
N GLU A 7 -56.20 -62.10 -34.49
CA GLU A 7 -55.08 -62.10 -33.54
C GLU A 7 -54.12 -60.92 -33.83
N PHE A 8 -53.86 -60.58 -35.09
CA PHE A 8 -53.06 -59.40 -35.46
C PHE A 8 -53.78 -58.07 -35.16
N TRP A 9 -55.10 -58.03 -35.34
CA TRP A 9 -55.93 -56.84 -35.06
C TRP A 9 -56.11 -56.57 -33.55
N GLN A 10 -55.96 -57.60 -32.71
CA GLN A 10 -55.97 -57.51 -31.25
C GLN A 10 -54.57 -57.46 -30.63
N ASP A 11 -53.50 -57.48 -31.44
CA ASP A 11 -52.14 -57.50 -30.92
C ASP A 11 -51.70 -56.10 -30.46
N GLN A 12 -51.84 -55.84 -29.17
CA GLN A 12 -51.41 -54.58 -28.54
C GLN A 12 -49.92 -54.54 -28.19
N ARG A 13 -49.13 -55.59 -28.51
CA ARG A 13 -47.68 -55.64 -28.21
C ARG A 13 -46.86 -54.56 -28.93
N GLY A 14 -47.39 -53.98 -30.02
CA GLY A 14 -46.73 -52.93 -30.80
C GLY A 14 -46.78 -51.52 -30.20
N ILE A 15 -47.66 -51.24 -29.24
CA ILE A 15 -47.79 -49.90 -28.65
C ILE A 15 -46.55 -49.48 -27.87
N ALA A 16 -45.89 -50.46 -27.24
CA ALA A 16 -44.60 -50.26 -26.57
C ALA A 16 -43.50 -49.89 -27.56
N MET A 17 -43.49 -50.45 -28.78
CA MET A 17 -42.50 -50.09 -29.81
C MET A 17 -42.67 -48.66 -30.30
N ILE A 18 -43.90 -48.17 -30.47
CA ILE A 18 -44.16 -46.78 -30.88
C ILE A 18 -43.68 -45.81 -29.79
N LEU A 19 -43.99 -46.11 -28.53
CA LEU A 19 -43.55 -45.31 -27.40
C LEU A 19 -42.02 -45.28 -27.28
N VAL A 20 -41.36 -46.43 -27.43
CA VAL A 20 -39.89 -46.53 -27.41
C VAL A 20 -39.26 -45.82 -28.60
N ALA A 21 -39.82 -45.94 -29.81
CA ALA A 21 -39.30 -45.29 -31.00
C ALA A 21 -39.32 -43.75 -30.91
N ILE A 22 -40.28 -43.19 -30.16
CA ILE A 22 -40.37 -41.75 -29.92
C ILE A 22 -39.53 -41.34 -28.71
N MET A 23 -39.60 -42.07 -27.60
CA MET A 23 -38.90 -41.68 -26.36
C MET A 23 -37.38 -41.90 -26.44
N LEU A 24 -36.91 -42.94 -27.12
CA LEU A 24 -35.48 -43.27 -27.16
C LEU A 24 -34.65 -42.14 -27.80
N PRO A 25 -35.00 -41.59 -28.98
CA PRO A 25 -34.31 -40.42 -29.53
C PRO A 25 -34.35 -39.19 -28.61
N VAL A 26 -35.49 -38.96 -27.93
CA VAL A 26 -35.64 -37.83 -27.00
C VAL A 26 -34.72 -38.00 -25.78
N LEU A 27 -34.68 -39.18 -25.17
CA LEU A 27 -33.82 -39.48 -24.04
C LEU A 27 -32.33 -39.41 -24.42
N VAL A 28 -31.95 -39.94 -25.59
CA VAL A 28 -30.59 -39.81 -26.13
C VAL A 28 -30.24 -38.35 -26.38
N GLY A 29 -31.15 -37.57 -26.97
CA GLY A 29 -30.95 -36.14 -27.19
C GLY A 29 -30.68 -35.36 -25.90
N PHE A 30 -31.46 -35.60 -24.84
CA PHE A 30 -31.23 -35.00 -23.53
C PHE A 30 -29.91 -35.45 -22.89
N ALA A 31 -29.53 -36.73 -23.04
CA ALA A 31 -28.26 -37.23 -22.53
C ALA A 31 -27.06 -36.54 -23.22
N LEU A 32 -27.12 -36.36 -24.54
CA LEU A 32 -26.09 -35.64 -25.29
C LEU A 32 -25.99 -34.17 -24.87
N LEU A 33 -27.14 -33.49 -24.72
CA LEU A 33 -27.17 -32.10 -24.24
C LEU A 33 -26.55 -31.96 -22.84
N ALA A 34 -26.84 -32.89 -21.93
CA ALA A 34 -26.27 -32.90 -20.59
C ALA A 34 -24.75 -33.11 -20.60
N ILE A 35 -24.24 -33.99 -21.49
CA ILE A 35 -22.80 -34.22 -21.67
C ILE A 35 -22.13 -32.95 -22.22
N ASP A 36 -22.73 -32.30 -23.23
CA ASP A 36 -22.17 -31.07 -23.80
C ASP A 36 -22.13 -29.93 -22.78
N MET A 37 -23.19 -29.75 -22.00
CA MET A 37 -23.20 -28.76 -20.92
C MET A 37 -22.11 -29.04 -19.87
N SER A 38 -21.90 -30.31 -19.52
CA SER A 38 -20.85 -30.71 -18.57
C SER A 38 -19.44 -30.40 -19.11
N ARG A 39 -19.20 -30.66 -20.40
CA ARG A 39 -17.92 -30.36 -21.05
C ARG A 39 -17.70 -28.86 -21.22
N ALA A 40 -18.72 -28.12 -21.64
CA ALA A 40 -18.66 -26.67 -21.83
C ALA A 40 -18.40 -25.94 -20.51
N THR A 41 -19.06 -26.37 -19.42
CA THR A 41 -18.80 -25.81 -18.08
C THR A 41 -17.41 -26.16 -17.54
N GLY A 42 -16.89 -27.35 -17.88
CA GLY A 42 -15.49 -27.72 -17.62
C GLY A 42 -14.50 -26.80 -18.33
N LEU A 43 -14.65 -26.63 -19.65
CA LEU A 43 -13.82 -25.74 -20.47
C LEU A 43 -13.89 -24.29 -19.97
N HIS A 44 -15.10 -23.78 -19.69
CA HIS A 44 -15.29 -22.45 -19.13
C HIS A 44 -14.56 -22.29 -17.78
N GLY A 45 -14.64 -23.29 -16.90
CA GLY A 45 -13.97 -23.26 -15.61
C GLY A 45 -12.44 -23.24 -15.72
N ASP A 46 -11.88 -24.01 -16.66
CA ASP A 46 -10.42 -24.03 -16.88
C ASP A 46 -9.93 -22.73 -17.51
N LEU A 47 -10.66 -22.19 -18.50
CA LEU A 47 -10.39 -20.87 -19.08
C LEU A 47 -10.49 -19.76 -18.02
N GLN A 48 -11.54 -19.77 -17.20
CA GLN A 48 -11.74 -18.76 -16.15
C GLN A 48 -10.61 -18.77 -15.12
N LYS A 49 -10.18 -19.95 -14.65
CA LYS A 49 -9.02 -20.05 -13.74
C LYS A 49 -7.75 -19.50 -14.40
N GLY A 50 -7.59 -19.77 -15.70
CA GLY A 50 -6.45 -19.30 -16.47
C GLY A 50 -6.38 -17.78 -16.53
N ILE A 51 -7.45 -17.14 -16.96
CA ILE A 51 -7.52 -15.68 -17.06
C ILE A 51 -7.56 -14.99 -15.69
N ASP A 52 -8.18 -15.59 -14.66
CA ASP A 52 -8.17 -15.06 -13.28
C ASP A 52 -6.72 -14.96 -12.76
N ALA A 53 -5.92 -16.01 -12.98
CA ALA A 53 -4.51 -16.03 -12.61
C ALA A 53 -3.69 -14.99 -13.40
N LEU A 54 -3.95 -14.84 -14.70
CA LEU A 54 -3.27 -13.86 -15.54
C LEU A 54 -3.64 -12.42 -15.16
N ALA A 55 -4.92 -12.14 -14.90
CA ALA A 55 -5.37 -10.84 -14.47
C ALA A 55 -4.72 -10.47 -13.13
N LEU A 56 -4.73 -11.37 -12.14
CA LEU A 56 -4.08 -11.15 -10.85
C LEU A 56 -2.58 -10.90 -10.97
N ALA A 57 -1.89 -11.68 -11.81
CA ALA A 57 -0.46 -11.51 -12.05
C ALA A 57 -0.13 -10.19 -12.74
N ALA A 58 -0.91 -9.81 -13.76
CA ALA A 58 -0.76 -8.54 -14.45
C ALA A 58 -1.04 -7.36 -13.50
N ALA A 59 -2.13 -7.42 -12.74
CA ALA A 59 -2.52 -6.40 -11.79
C ALA A 59 -1.46 -6.21 -10.70
N ALA A 60 -0.90 -7.30 -10.15
CA ALA A 60 0.13 -7.24 -9.09
C ALA A 60 1.37 -6.39 -9.45
N GLU A 61 1.63 -6.18 -10.74
CA GLU A 61 2.74 -5.37 -11.23
C GLU A 61 2.38 -3.89 -11.47
N LEU A 62 1.09 -3.52 -11.38
CA LEU A 62 0.56 -2.17 -11.60
C LEU A 62 0.71 -1.27 -10.35
N ASP A 63 1.96 -1.04 -9.94
CA ASP A 63 2.31 -0.24 -8.76
C ASP A 63 2.45 1.27 -9.02
N GLY A 64 2.14 1.73 -10.24
CA GLY A 64 2.25 3.13 -10.65
C GLY A 64 3.66 3.60 -11.02
N ASN A 65 4.67 2.71 -10.99
CA ASN A 65 6.01 3.04 -11.47
C ASN A 65 6.06 3.11 -13.01
N PRO A 66 7.02 3.86 -13.59
CA PRO A 66 7.11 4.01 -15.05
C PRO A 66 7.28 2.70 -15.84
N ASP A 67 7.78 1.64 -15.21
CA ASP A 67 7.99 0.31 -15.81
C ASP A 67 6.87 -0.70 -15.50
N ALA A 68 5.81 -0.30 -14.79
CA ALA A 68 4.73 -1.18 -14.32
C ALA A 68 4.12 -2.06 -15.43
N ILE A 69 3.69 -1.45 -16.55
CA ILE A 69 3.13 -2.18 -17.70
C ILE A 69 4.14 -3.16 -18.31
N THR A 70 5.43 -2.79 -18.32
CA THR A 70 6.49 -3.67 -18.86
C THR A 70 6.66 -4.91 -17.97
N ARG A 71 6.61 -4.75 -16.65
CA ARG A 71 6.66 -5.88 -15.72
C ARG A 71 5.39 -6.72 -15.78
N ALA A 72 4.21 -6.10 -15.90
CA ALA A 72 2.93 -6.79 -16.06
C ALA A 72 2.93 -7.69 -17.32
N ASN A 73 3.35 -7.18 -18.47
CA ASN A 73 3.47 -7.96 -19.70
C ASN A 73 4.43 -9.15 -19.56
N ARG A 74 5.55 -8.94 -18.85
CA ARG A 74 6.51 -10.02 -18.55
C ARG A 74 5.92 -11.07 -17.59
N ALA A 75 5.14 -10.65 -16.59
CA ALA A 75 4.46 -11.56 -15.67
C ALA A 75 3.45 -12.44 -16.43
N VAL A 76 2.60 -11.83 -17.27
CA VAL A 76 1.65 -12.55 -18.13
C VAL A 76 2.38 -13.56 -19.03
N THR A 77 3.49 -13.16 -19.66
CA THR A 77 4.26 -14.04 -20.56
C THR A 77 4.86 -15.25 -19.85
N ASN A 78 5.34 -15.07 -18.60
CA ASN A 78 6.05 -16.11 -17.87
C ASN A 78 5.13 -17.03 -17.03
N LEU A 79 3.92 -16.60 -16.71
CA LEU A 79 2.97 -17.33 -15.85
C LEU A 79 1.90 -18.09 -16.64
N LEU A 80 1.99 -18.04 -17.97
CA LEU A 80 1.08 -18.69 -18.88
C LEU A 80 1.41 -20.20 -18.97
N ALA A 81 0.83 -20.98 -18.06
CA ALA A 81 1.08 -22.43 -17.95
C ALA A 81 -0.22 -23.26 -17.81
N ASN A 82 -1.39 -22.65 -17.98
CA ASN A 82 -2.67 -23.33 -17.81
C ASN A 82 -3.06 -24.12 -19.07
N GLU A 83 -3.53 -25.34 -18.86
CA GLU A 83 -4.04 -26.23 -19.92
C GLU A 83 -5.55 -26.25 -19.89
N THR A 84 -6.17 -26.35 -21.06
CA THR A 84 -7.62 -26.46 -21.24
C THR A 84 -7.96 -27.78 -21.88
N LEU A 85 -9.04 -28.40 -21.40
CA LEU A 85 -9.61 -29.62 -21.95
C LEU A 85 -10.95 -29.29 -22.63
N PHE A 86 -11.32 -30.11 -23.63
CA PHE A 86 -12.60 -30.03 -24.34
C PHE A 86 -12.76 -28.89 -25.36
N SER A 87 -11.70 -28.12 -25.64
CA SER A 87 -11.65 -27.27 -26.84
C SER A 87 -11.63 -28.12 -28.11
N THR A 88 -11.99 -27.54 -29.26
CA THR A 88 -11.82 -28.18 -30.58
C THR A 88 -10.35 -28.48 -30.90
N SER A 89 -9.41 -27.86 -30.18
CA SER A 89 -7.98 -28.12 -30.24
C SER A 89 -7.52 -29.31 -29.39
N GLY A 90 -8.42 -29.96 -28.63
CA GLY A 90 -8.08 -31.05 -27.72
C GLY A 90 -7.49 -30.52 -26.40
N GLU A 91 -6.36 -31.09 -25.98
CA GLU A 91 -5.53 -30.55 -24.89
C GLU A 91 -4.79 -29.32 -25.44
N HIS A 92 -5.19 -28.13 -24.99
CA HIS A 92 -4.67 -26.87 -25.51
C HIS A 92 -4.04 -26.06 -24.37
N PRO A 93 -2.71 -25.88 -24.33
CA PRO A 93 -2.09 -24.94 -23.42
C PRO A 93 -2.50 -23.53 -23.86
N LEU A 94 -3.06 -22.76 -22.93
CA LEU A 94 -3.33 -21.34 -23.17
C LEU A 94 -2.03 -20.67 -23.65
N ALA A 95 -2.12 -19.89 -24.72
CA ALA A 95 -1.03 -19.10 -25.27
C ALA A 95 -1.38 -17.60 -25.25
N LEU A 96 -0.38 -16.72 -25.37
CA LEU A 96 -0.62 -15.27 -25.45
C LEU A 96 -1.51 -14.89 -26.64
N ALA A 97 -1.52 -15.72 -27.69
CA ALA A 97 -2.40 -15.52 -28.85
C ALA A 97 -3.88 -15.79 -28.54
N ASP A 98 -4.18 -16.52 -27.47
CA ASP A 98 -5.55 -16.88 -27.08
C ASP A 98 -6.20 -15.84 -26.17
N VAL A 99 -5.46 -14.83 -25.71
CA VAL A 99 -5.96 -13.83 -24.76
C VAL A 99 -5.63 -12.41 -25.22
N THR A 100 -6.48 -11.47 -24.83
CA THR A 100 -6.20 -10.03 -24.91
C THR A 100 -6.06 -9.50 -23.49
N VAL A 101 -4.97 -8.76 -23.23
CA VAL A 101 -4.74 -8.07 -21.96
C VAL A 101 -4.87 -6.58 -22.18
N THR A 102 -5.77 -5.94 -21.44
CA THR A 102 -6.04 -4.50 -21.50
C THR A 102 -5.85 -3.87 -20.13
N TYR A 103 -5.08 -2.79 -20.06
CA TYR A 103 -4.81 -2.07 -18.81
C TYR A 103 -5.76 -0.89 -18.65
N LEU A 104 -6.39 -0.77 -17.48
CA LEU A 104 -7.45 0.18 -17.21
C LEU A 104 -7.10 1.13 -16.06
N THR A 105 -7.53 2.37 -16.19
CA THR A 105 -7.43 3.41 -15.15
C THR A 105 -8.51 3.30 -14.07
N GLY A 106 -9.61 2.63 -14.41
CA GLY A 106 -10.78 2.42 -13.56
C GLY A 106 -11.68 1.33 -14.14
N ILE A 107 -12.78 1.08 -13.45
CA ILE A 107 -13.83 0.15 -13.86
C ILE A 107 -15.20 0.78 -13.59
N PRO A 108 -16.27 0.34 -14.27
CA PRO A 108 -17.62 0.78 -13.95
C PRO A 108 -17.96 0.54 -12.48
N ALA A 109 -18.67 1.50 -11.85
CA ALA A 109 -19.02 1.42 -10.43
C ALA A 109 -20.15 0.42 -10.11
N ASN A 110 -20.78 -0.16 -11.12
CA ASN A 110 -21.90 -1.10 -10.99
C ASN A 110 -21.69 -2.28 -11.94
N ASP A 111 -21.79 -3.49 -11.40
CA ASP A 111 -21.59 -4.77 -12.10
C ASP A 111 -22.61 -5.00 -13.23
N SER A 112 -23.72 -4.24 -13.26
CA SER A 112 -24.66 -4.30 -14.38
C SER A 112 -24.14 -3.66 -15.67
N ILE A 113 -23.05 -2.89 -15.61
CA ILE A 113 -22.45 -2.20 -16.76
C ILE A 113 -21.38 -3.11 -17.34
N THR A 114 -21.62 -3.64 -18.54
CA THR A 114 -20.69 -4.56 -19.19
C THR A 114 -19.42 -3.84 -19.66
N LEU A 115 -18.27 -4.50 -19.54
CA LEU A 115 -16.99 -4.04 -20.03
C LEU A 115 -16.55 -4.88 -21.23
N THR A 116 -16.15 -4.24 -22.33
CA THR A 116 -15.62 -4.93 -23.51
C THR A 116 -14.12 -5.19 -23.38
N ALA A 117 -13.60 -6.18 -24.11
CA ALA A 117 -12.15 -6.50 -24.16
C ALA A 117 -11.23 -5.31 -24.49
N ALA A 118 -11.77 -4.24 -25.07
CA ALA A 118 -11.04 -3.00 -25.36
C ALA A 118 -11.03 -2.01 -24.17
N GLY A 119 -11.58 -2.38 -23.01
CA GLY A 119 -11.72 -1.51 -21.84
C GLY A 119 -12.80 -0.44 -21.97
N VAL A 120 -13.77 -0.61 -22.88
CA VAL A 120 -14.88 0.33 -23.08
C VAL A 120 -16.15 -0.24 -22.47
N ASP A 121 -16.83 0.55 -21.65
CA ASP A 121 -18.07 0.13 -21.00
C ASP A 121 -19.33 0.35 -21.88
N SER A 122 -20.47 -0.21 -21.49
CA SER A 122 -21.72 -0.08 -22.25
C SER A 122 -22.27 1.35 -22.34
N ASN A 123 -21.76 2.29 -21.54
CA ASN A 123 -22.11 3.70 -21.59
C ASN A 123 -21.15 4.48 -22.51
N GLY A 124 -20.15 3.82 -23.10
CA GLY A 124 -19.16 4.40 -24.00
C GLY A 124 -17.96 5.04 -23.30
N VAL A 125 -17.77 4.83 -21.99
CA VAL A 125 -16.58 5.33 -21.28
C VAL A 125 -15.40 4.41 -21.57
N ASN A 126 -14.30 5.00 -22.03
CA ASN A 126 -13.05 4.28 -22.26
C ASN A 126 -12.16 4.36 -21.02
N TRP A 127 -11.95 3.21 -20.39
CA TRP A 127 -11.10 3.07 -19.22
C TRP A 127 -9.66 2.69 -19.56
N ALA A 128 -9.42 2.22 -20.79
CA ALA A 128 -8.11 1.76 -21.23
C ALA A 128 -7.10 2.90 -21.33
N SER A 129 -5.88 2.64 -20.88
CA SER A 129 -4.77 3.59 -20.96
C SER A 129 -3.44 2.87 -21.14
N ILE A 130 -2.49 3.56 -21.74
CA ILE A 130 -1.10 3.13 -21.88
C ILE A 130 -0.16 3.86 -20.90
N ASP A 131 -0.70 4.75 -20.05
CA ASP A 131 0.09 5.46 -19.05
C ASP A 131 0.32 4.54 -17.83
N PRO A 132 1.57 4.07 -17.60
CA PRO A 132 1.88 3.15 -16.51
C PRO A 132 1.62 3.74 -15.11
N LYS A 133 1.50 5.07 -14.98
CA LYS A 133 1.18 5.75 -13.71
C LYS A 133 -0.32 5.81 -13.42
N ALA A 134 -1.15 5.70 -14.46
CA ALA A 134 -2.59 5.86 -14.35
C ALA A 134 -3.34 4.53 -14.25
N VAL A 135 -2.80 3.46 -14.87
CA VAL A 135 -3.45 2.14 -14.88
C VAL A 135 -3.35 1.44 -13.53
N LYS A 136 -4.45 0.81 -13.11
CA LYS A 136 -4.61 0.15 -11.80
C LYS A 136 -5.28 -1.22 -11.90
N PHE A 137 -5.91 -1.50 -13.04
CA PHE A 137 -6.59 -2.75 -13.30
C PHE A 137 -6.04 -3.40 -14.56
N ALA A 138 -6.03 -4.73 -14.58
CA ALA A 138 -5.75 -5.54 -15.74
C ALA A 138 -7.00 -6.35 -16.06
N GLU A 139 -7.50 -6.18 -17.27
CA GLU A 139 -8.55 -6.99 -17.86
C GLU A 139 -7.90 -8.04 -18.77
N VAL A 140 -8.29 -9.30 -18.60
CA VAL A 140 -7.87 -10.41 -19.44
C VAL A 140 -9.11 -11.09 -19.99
N THR A 141 -9.20 -11.16 -21.32
CA THR A 141 -10.33 -11.76 -22.03
C THR A 141 -9.83 -12.81 -23.00
N VAL A 142 -10.49 -13.97 -23.06
CA VAL A 142 -10.19 -14.99 -24.07
C VAL A 142 -10.64 -14.50 -25.45
N ASN A 143 -9.74 -14.58 -26.42
CA ASN A 143 -9.97 -14.12 -27.78
C ASN A 143 -11.03 -14.98 -28.47
N ALA A 144 -11.82 -14.34 -29.33
CA ALA A 144 -12.82 -15.03 -30.13
C ALA A 144 -12.13 -16.03 -31.09
N SER A 145 -12.56 -17.28 -31.05
CA SER A 145 -12.06 -18.35 -31.92
C SER A 145 -12.63 -18.22 -33.35
N GLY A 146 -13.74 -17.51 -33.51
CA GLY A 146 -14.43 -17.37 -34.80
C GLY A 146 -14.97 -18.71 -35.34
N ALA A 147 -15.60 -18.69 -36.52
CA ALA A 147 -16.25 -19.87 -37.08
C ALA A 147 -15.26 -20.93 -37.62
N THR A 148 -14.04 -20.53 -37.99
CA THR A 148 -13.06 -21.37 -38.71
C THR A 148 -11.73 -21.58 -37.98
N THR A 149 -11.48 -20.90 -36.86
CA THR A 149 -10.22 -21.02 -36.11
C THR A 149 -10.47 -21.81 -34.83
N ASN A 150 -9.55 -22.71 -34.48
CA ASN A 150 -9.64 -23.50 -33.25
C ASN A 150 -8.82 -22.77 -32.16
N GLY A 151 -9.43 -21.76 -31.52
CA GLY A 151 -8.86 -21.06 -30.37
C GLY A 151 -9.16 -21.78 -29.05
N ALA A 152 -8.59 -21.28 -27.96
CA ALA A 152 -8.81 -21.86 -26.63
C ALA A 152 -10.30 -21.94 -26.22
N GLY A 153 -11.13 -21.00 -26.69
CA GLY A 153 -12.58 -20.94 -26.40
C GLY A 153 -13.48 -21.77 -27.33
N ALA A 154 -12.94 -22.34 -28.42
CA ALA A 154 -13.75 -23.03 -29.42
C ALA A 154 -14.31 -24.35 -28.87
N PHE A 155 -15.62 -24.56 -28.97
CA PHE A 155 -16.29 -25.77 -28.49
C PHE A 155 -17.23 -26.37 -29.54
N GLU A 156 -17.13 -27.70 -29.76
CA GLU A 156 -18.09 -28.47 -30.57
C GLU A 156 -19.06 -29.26 -29.68
N THR A 157 -20.35 -29.11 -29.97
CA THR A 157 -21.42 -29.91 -29.38
C THR A 157 -21.48 -31.28 -30.03
N ILE A 158 -21.66 -32.32 -29.23
CA ILE A 158 -21.99 -33.67 -29.69
C ILE A 158 -23.47 -33.73 -30.08
N PHE A 159 -24.33 -32.97 -29.39
CA PHE A 159 -25.71 -32.77 -29.78
C PHE A 159 -25.75 -32.13 -31.19
N PRO A 160 -26.46 -32.75 -32.16
CA PRO A 160 -26.53 -32.25 -33.53
C PRO A 160 -27.50 -31.06 -33.59
N ALA A 161 -27.08 -29.93 -33.02
CA ALA A 161 -27.82 -28.67 -32.99
C ALA A 161 -28.21 -28.18 -34.40
N SER A 162 -27.45 -28.56 -35.43
CA SER A 162 -27.79 -28.37 -36.84
C SER A 162 -29.15 -28.96 -37.24
N PHE A 163 -29.61 -30.03 -36.58
CA PHE A 163 -30.91 -30.64 -36.85
C PHE A 163 -32.09 -29.77 -36.40
N VAL A 164 -31.87 -28.84 -35.48
CA VAL A 164 -32.85 -27.85 -35.01
C VAL A 164 -32.57 -26.44 -35.56
N GLY A 165 -31.74 -26.33 -36.60
CA GLY A 165 -31.41 -25.06 -37.26
C GLY A 165 -30.38 -24.19 -36.52
N SER A 166 -29.65 -24.75 -35.56
CA SER A 166 -28.58 -24.08 -34.81
C SER A 166 -27.18 -24.51 -35.31
N ASN A 167 -26.12 -23.92 -34.78
CA ASN A 167 -24.74 -24.30 -35.07
C ASN A 167 -24.23 -25.32 -34.05
N ASN A 168 -23.43 -26.29 -34.50
CA ASN A 168 -22.76 -27.26 -33.60
C ASN A 168 -21.52 -26.65 -32.91
N ARG A 169 -21.14 -25.42 -33.28
CA ARG A 169 -20.04 -24.66 -32.68
C ARG A 169 -20.56 -23.58 -31.75
N MET A 170 -19.90 -23.43 -30.60
CA MET A 170 -20.01 -22.27 -29.72
C MET A 170 -18.62 -21.79 -29.31
N ASP A 171 -18.53 -20.54 -28.88
CA ASP A 171 -17.27 -19.91 -28.46
C ASP A 171 -17.41 -19.41 -27.02
N LEU A 172 -16.53 -19.90 -26.14
CA LEU A 172 -16.49 -19.53 -24.74
C LEU A 172 -15.44 -18.43 -24.55
N GLN A 173 -15.89 -17.23 -24.20
CA GLN A 173 -15.03 -16.05 -24.03
C GLN A 173 -15.13 -15.53 -22.60
N PRO A 174 -14.62 -16.26 -21.60
CA PRO A 174 -14.57 -15.73 -20.25
C PRO A 174 -13.66 -14.50 -20.17
N GLN A 175 -13.97 -13.64 -19.21
CA GLN A 175 -13.29 -12.39 -18.92
C GLN A 175 -12.99 -12.32 -17.42
N ALA A 176 -11.86 -11.72 -17.07
CA ALA A 176 -11.49 -11.45 -15.68
C ALA A 176 -10.87 -10.05 -15.57
N VAL A 177 -11.27 -9.32 -14.54
CA VAL A 177 -10.67 -8.03 -14.20
C VAL A 177 -10.04 -8.15 -12.82
N ALA A 178 -8.77 -7.79 -12.71
CA ALA A 178 -8.09 -7.70 -11.43
C ALA A 178 -7.57 -6.28 -11.22
N GLY A 179 -7.63 -5.82 -9.98
CA GLY A 179 -7.08 -4.54 -9.55
C GLY A 179 -5.97 -4.74 -8.53
N PHE A 180 -5.06 -3.77 -8.47
CA PHE A 180 -4.01 -3.72 -7.46
C PHE A 180 -4.22 -2.56 -6.52
N THR A 181 -4.29 -2.88 -5.23
CA THR A 181 -4.32 -1.87 -4.18
C THR A 181 -3.07 -1.99 -3.34
N ASN A 182 -2.37 -0.86 -3.21
CA ASN A 182 -1.26 -0.70 -2.30
C ASN A 182 -1.70 0.14 -1.11
N ALA A 183 -1.58 -0.42 0.09
CA ALA A 183 -1.87 0.27 1.34
C ALA A 183 -0.69 0.18 2.30
N LEU A 184 -0.45 1.22 3.09
CA LEU A 184 0.47 1.15 4.22
C LEU A 184 -0.34 1.02 5.51
N CYS A 185 -0.16 -0.11 6.20
CA CYS A 185 -0.74 -0.37 7.51
C CYS A 185 0.23 0.00 8.64
N GLN A 186 -0.26 0.11 9.87
CA GLN A 186 0.55 0.58 11.02
C GLN A 186 1.14 1.98 10.79
N PHE A 187 0.33 2.80 10.12
CA PHE A 187 0.72 4.10 9.67
C PHE A 187 0.33 5.19 10.68
N THR A 188 1.20 6.19 10.86
CA THR A 188 0.88 7.33 11.70
C THR A 188 -0.10 8.22 10.92
N PRO A 189 -1.29 8.55 11.44
CA PRO A 189 -2.36 9.21 10.67
C PRO A 189 -2.03 10.69 10.40
N MET A 190 -1.02 10.94 9.57
CA MET A 190 -0.51 12.26 9.24
C MET A 190 0.00 12.34 7.80
N PHE A 191 -0.07 13.54 7.26
CA PHE A 191 0.51 13.90 5.98
C PHE A 191 1.44 15.09 6.16
N ILE A 192 2.37 15.23 5.22
CA ILE A 192 3.19 16.42 5.08
C ILE A 192 3.04 16.96 3.67
N CYS A 193 3.10 18.28 3.57
CA CYS A 193 3.18 18.96 2.30
C CYS A 193 4.60 18.86 1.77
N ASN A 194 4.72 18.32 0.55
CA ASN A 194 6.01 18.07 -0.07
C ASN A 194 6.87 19.34 -0.01
N PRO A 195 8.02 19.32 0.71
CA PRO A 195 8.89 20.48 0.78
C PRO A 195 9.68 20.69 -0.52
N TYR A 196 9.64 19.73 -1.45
CA TYR A 196 10.30 19.82 -2.75
C TYR A 196 9.33 20.16 -3.86
N THR A 197 9.87 20.71 -4.95
CA THR A 197 9.10 21.07 -6.17
C THR A 197 8.56 19.85 -6.93
N SER A 198 9.08 18.66 -6.66
CA SER A 198 8.59 17.40 -7.22
C SER A 198 9.01 16.21 -6.35
N LEU A 199 8.32 15.08 -6.53
CA LEU A 199 8.68 13.81 -5.88
C LEU A 199 10.08 13.33 -6.29
N GLY A 200 10.50 13.56 -7.54
CA GLY A 200 11.83 13.17 -8.02
C GLY A 200 12.97 13.95 -7.36
N ALA A 201 12.75 15.23 -7.04
CA ALA A 201 13.71 16.03 -6.28
C ALA A 201 13.83 15.54 -4.83
N LEU A 202 12.71 15.21 -4.19
CA LEU A 202 12.69 14.57 -2.87
C LEU A 202 13.43 13.21 -2.92
N GLN A 203 13.15 12.37 -3.91
CA GLN A 203 13.79 11.07 -4.10
C GLN A 203 15.31 11.19 -4.21
N THR A 204 15.79 12.18 -4.96
CA THR A 204 17.22 12.45 -5.10
C THR A 204 17.83 12.84 -3.76
N ALA A 205 17.17 13.72 -3.01
CA ALA A 205 17.64 14.18 -1.71
C ALA A 205 17.70 13.06 -0.65
N VAL A 206 16.79 12.08 -0.72
CA VAL A 206 16.77 10.94 0.21
C VAL A 206 17.62 9.75 -0.26
N SER A 207 18.35 9.82 -1.37
CA SER A 207 19.15 8.69 -1.88
C SER A 207 20.54 8.57 -1.22
N GLY A 208 21.10 9.67 -0.72
CA GLY A 208 22.45 9.72 -0.16
C GLY A 208 22.58 9.20 1.28
N THR A 209 23.80 9.19 1.82
CA THR A 209 24.06 8.93 3.25
C THR A 209 23.74 10.14 4.12
N SER A 210 23.90 11.35 3.56
CA SER A 210 23.37 12.58 4.14
C SER A 210 21.88 12.67 3.85
N LYS A 211 21.09 12.94 4.88
CA LYS A 211 19.63 13.02 4.79
C LYS A 211 19.15 14.39 5.27
N PRO A 212 18.27 15.07 4.54
CA PRO A 212 17.77 16.38 4.94
C PRO A 212 16.85 16.28 6.15
N MET A 213 17.03 17.18 7.11
CA MET A 213 16.05 17.42 8.17
C MET A 213 14.93 18.33 7.64
N VAL A 214 13.70 18.11 8.09
CA VAL A 214 12.59 19.01 7.88
C VAL A 214 11.99 19.44 9.22
N TRP A 215 11.69 20.73 9.30
CA TRP A 215 10.93 21.34 10.37
C TRP A 215 9.46 21.32 9.99
N LEU A 216 8.75 20.33 10.52
CA LEU A 216 7.32 20.16 10.32
C LEU A 216 6.56 21.13 11.23
N LYS A 217 5.86 22.06 10.60
CA LYS A 217 5.02 23.05 11.28
C LYS A 217 3.56 22.66 11.18
N GLU A 218 2.85 22.67 12.29
CA GLU A 218 1.40 22.54 12.23
C GLU A 218 0.83 23.75 11.49
N GLN A 219 -0.20 23.54 10.68
CA GLN A 219 -0.85 24.63 9.97
C GLN A 219 -1.66 25.46 10.97
N THR A 220 -1.26 26.73 11.15
CA THR A 220 -1.93 27.67 12.06
C THR A 220 -2.64 28.75 11.25
N GLY A 221 -3.95 28.63 11.04
CA GLY A 221 -4.70 29.69 10.33
C GLY A 221 -6.21 29.49 10.12
N GLY A 222 -6.82 28.49 10.76
CA GLY A 222 -8.26 28.21 10.61
C GLY A 222 -8.63 27.62 9.23
N ASN A 223 -9.93 27.50 8.95
CA ASN A 223 -10.46 26.68 7.83
C ASN A 223 -9.96 27.09 6.44
N ASN A 224 -9.62 28.36 6.21
CA ASN A 224 -9.26 28.87 4.87
C ASN A 224 -7.75 28.98 4.64
N ALA A 225 -6.93 28.70 5.65
CA ALA A 225 -5.50 28.88 5.51
C ALA A 225 -4.89 27.64 4.85
N GLN A 226 -4.23 27.89 3.71
CA GLN A 226 -3.65 26.87 2.87
C GLN A 226 -2.40 26.28 3.52
N TYR A 227 -2.25 24.97 3.41
CA TYR A 227 -1.03 24.29 3.82
C TYR A 227 0.09 24.59 2.82
N GLY A 228 1.23 25.03 3.32
CA GLY A 228 2.44 25.27 2.54
C GLY A 228 3.45 24.12 2.62
N PRO A 229 4.49 24.14 1.77
CA PRO A 229 5.60 23.19 1.83
C PRO A 229 6.18 23.08 3.25
N GLY A 230 6.35 21.85 3.76
CA GLY A 230 6.84 21.60 5.13
C GLY A 230 5.78 21.70 6.23
N ASN A 231 4.55 22.12 5.94
CA ASN A 231 3.45 21.94 6.90
C ASN A 231 3.05 20.46 7.02
N TYR A 232 2.60 20.08 8.21
CA TYR A 232 1.97 18.78 8.43
C TYR A 232 0.52 18.94 8.89
N GLY A 233 -0.27 17.91 8.63
CA GLY A 233 -1.63 17.79 9.12
C GLY A 233 -2.00 16.34 9.38
N PHE A 234 -3.22 16.12 9.86
CA PHE A 234 -3.70 14.81 10.26
C PHE A 234 -4.61 14.19 9.21
N LEU A 235 -4.60 12.86 9.14
CA LEU A 235 -5.47 12.08 8.28
C LEU A 235 -6.65 11.54 9.08
N SER A 236 -7.80 11.45 8.43
CA SER A 236 -8.96 10.77 8.99
C SER A 236 -8.68 9.28 9.13
N SER A 237 -9.23 8.63 10.16
CA SER A 237 -9.13 7.17 10.27
C SER A 237 -10.14 6.51 9.32
N PRO A 238 -9.79 5.40 8.65
CA PRO A 238 -10.75 4.59 7.88
C PRO A 238 -11.94 4.10 8.71
N GLU A 239 -11.76 3.97 10.03
CA GLU A 239 -12.78 3.55 11.01
C GLU A 239 -13.70 4.70 11.47
N GLY A 240 -13.52 5.91 10.92
CA GLY A 240 -14.19 7.13 11.36
C GLY A 240 -13.36 7.95 12.35
N ASP A 241 -13.54 9.27 12.31
CA ASP A 241 -12.75 10.19 13.11
C ASP A 241 -13.11 10.12 14.59
N LYS A 242 -12.20 9.57 15.39
CA LYS A 242 -12.33 9.44 16.86
C LYS A 242 -11.83 10.71 17.55
N SER A 243 -12.07 10.84 18.86
CA SER A 243 -11.64 11.98 19.66
C SER A 243 -10.14 12.30 19.50
N THR A 244 -9.74 13.54 19.77
CA THR A 244 -8.33 13.97 19.78
C THR A 244 -7.44 13.10 20.69
N ALA A 245 -7.97 12.60 21.80
CA ALA A 245 -7.26 11.68 22.68
C ALA A 245 -6.89 10.38 21.96
N THR A 246 -7.80 9.86 21.13
CA THR A 246 -7.56 8.65 20.34
C THR A 246 -6.52 8.89 19.24
N LEU A 247 -6.49 10.09 18.65
CA LEU A 247 -5.44 10.46 17.70
C LEU A 247 -4.07 10.46 18.40
N THR A 248 -3.98 11.08 19.58
CA THR A 248 -2.72 11.10 20.35
C THR A 248 -2.27 9.70 20.74
N GLU A 249 -3.21 8.81 21.07
CA GLU A 249 -2.97 7.38 21.29
C GLU A 249 -2.40 6.69 20.06
N MET A 250 -2.95 6.93 18.87
CA MET A 250 -2.44 6.38 17.61
C MET A 250 -1.00 6.79 17.31
N PHE A 251 -0.57 7.97 17.76
CA PHE A 251 0.82 8.39 17.67
C PHE A 251 1.71 7.74 18.73
N ALA A 252 1.16 7.35 19.88
CA ALA A 252 1.90 6.76 20.99
C ALA A 252 2.13 5.25 20.82
N VAL A 253 1.11 4.52 20.34
CA VAL A 253 1.16 3.07 20.17
C VAL A 253 2.20 2.67 19.13
N THR A 254 2.70 1.45 19.26
CA THR A 254 3.77 0.92 18.39
C THR A 254 3.23 0.46 17.04
N ASN A 255 2.00 -0.05 17.02
CA ASN A 255 1.34 -0.62 15.85
C ASN A 255 -0.09 -0.08 15.75
N PRO A 256 -0.30 1.13 15.22
CA PRO A 256 -1.64 1.67 15.08
C PRO A 256 -2.47 0.82 14.08
N PRO A 257 -3.78 0.61 14.30
CA PRO A 257 -4.58 -0.25 13.43
C PRO A 257 -4.95 0.39 12.07
N ALA A 258 -4.42 1.57 11.73
CA ALA A 258 -4.79 2.29 10.52
C ALA A 258 -4.00 1.82 9.29
N CYS A 259 -4.72 1.66 8.18
CA CYS A 259 -4.17 1.42 6.84
C CYS A 259 -4.61 2.54 5.89
N TYR A 260 -3.66 3.10 5.13
CA TYR A 260 -3.93 4.16 4.16
C TYR A 260 -3.55 3.72 2.76
N SER A 261 -4.48 3.90 1.82
CA SER A 261 -4.24 3.58 0.41
C SER A 261 -3.36 4.64 -0.25
N GLN A 262 -2.49 4.21 -1.17
CA GLN A 262 -1.81 5.13 -2.09
C GLN A 262 -2.77 5.86 -3.03
N ASN A 263 -3.99 5.34 -3.22
CA ASN A 263 -4.97 5.92 -4.12
C ASN A 263 -5.61 7.22 -3.62
N GLY A 264 -5.40 7.55 -2.35
CA GLY A 264 -5.85 8.80 -1.78
C GLY A 264 -6.04 8.70 -0.28
N VAL A 265 -5.87 9.84 0.40
CA VAL A 265 -6.06 9.97 1.84
C VAL A 265 -7.02 11.10 2.12
N LYS A 266 -7.86 10.92 3.14
CA LYS A 266 -8.77 11.96 3.60
C LYS A 266 -8.12 12.74 4.74
N THR A 267 -8.03 14.06 4.62
CA THR A 267 -7.54 14.91 5.71
C THR A 267 -8.58 14.95 6.81
N ARG A 268 -8.12 15.07 8.06
CA ARG A 268 -9.01 15.17 9.20
C ARG A 268 -9.48 16.61 9.36
N PRO A 269 -10.81 16.88 9.43
CA PRO A 269 -11.31 18.22 9.66
C PRO A 269 -11.17 18.65 11.13
N GLY A 270 -11.18 19.97 11.36
CA GLY A 270 -11.22 20.57 12.69
C GLY A 270 -9.85 20.98 13.23
N ASN A 271 -9.85 21.83 14.26
CA ASN A 271 -8.64 22.26 14.96
C ASN A 271 -8.24 21.17 15.96
N ILE A 272 -7.18 20.44 15.64
CA ILE A 272 -6.68 19.33 16.45
C ILE A 272 -5.54 19.89 17.30
N PRO A 273 -5.57 19.79 18.64
CA PRO A 273 -4.44 20.21 19.44
C PRO A 273 -3.24 19.28 19.24
N PRO A 274 -2.03 19.72 19.62
CA PRO A 274 -0.80 19.00 19.33
C PRO A 274 -0.79 17.57 19.90
N VAL A 275 -0.29 16.62 19.11
CA VAL A 275 -0.17 15.19 19.49
C VAL A 275 1.18 14.88 20.17
N ASN A 276 1.85 15.90 20.69
CA ASN A 276 3.21 15.83 21.23
C ASN A 276 3.32 14.82 22.37
N ALA A 277 2.31 14.69 23.24
CA ALA A 277 2.29 13.68 24.29
C ALA A 277 2.45 12.25 23.73
N GLY A 278 1.83 11.95 22.59
CA GLY A 278 1.97 10.65 21.92
C GLY A 278 3.35 10.46 21.29
N ILE A 279 3.86 11.47 20.59
CA ILE A 279 5.20 11.42 19.98
C ILE A 279 6.29 11.25 21.04
N ASN A 280 6.17 11.99 22.15
CA ASN A 280 7.18 12.10 23.19
C ASN A 280 7.35 10.83 24.04
N THR A 281 6.40 9.89 23.99
CA THR A 281 6.59 8.54 24.56
C THR A 281 7.85 7.84 24.01
N ARG A 282 8.21 8.09 22.75
CA ARG A 282 9.46 7.58 22.11
C ARG A 282 10.73 8.03 22.83
N PHE A 283 10.64 9.16 23.52
CA PHE A 283 11.73 9.78 24.26
C PHE A 283 11.67 9.49 25.76
N ASP A 284 10.87 8.52 26.20
CA ASP A 284 10.64 8.23 27.61
C ASP A 284 9.97 9.38 28.38
N ILE A 285 9.26 10.27 27.68
CA ILE A 285 8.47 11.34 28.29
C ILE A 285 7.01 10.88 28.34
N PHE A 286 6.44 10.84 29.54
CA PHE A 286 5.08 10.40 29.79
C PHE A 286 4.30 11.48 30.54
N ASP A 287 3.12 11.80 30.03
CA ASP A 287 2.16 12.70 30.67
C ASP A 287 0.95 11.90 31.15
N ASN A 288 0.59 12.09 32.43
CA ASN A 288 -0.56 11.49 33.09
C ASN A 288 -1.59 12.54 33.56
N SER A 289 -1.40 13.81 33.18
CA SER A 289 -2.24 14.94 33.57
C SER A 289 -3.28 15.35 32.53
N GLY A 290 -3.15 14.85 31.29
CA GLY A 290 -4.02 15.18 30.17
C GLY A 290 -5.26 14.28 30.01
N PRO A 291 -6.15 14.61 29.05
CA PRO A 291 -7.30 13.77 28.68
C PRO A 291 -6.91 12.44 28.03
N TYR A 292 -5.66 12.36 27.54
CA TYR A 292 -5.01 11.14 27.08
C TYR A 292 -3.95 10.75 28.11
N LYS A 293 -3.96 9.48 28.55
CA LYS A 293 -2.98 8.95 29.49
C LYS A 293 -2.00 8.07 28.74
N THR A 294 -0.73 8.47 28.74
CA THR A 294 0.33 7.64 28.20
C THR A 294 0.67 6.51 29.17
N ASP A 295 0.75 5.28 28.67
CA ASP A 295 1.14 4.11 29.45
C ASP A 295 2.42 3.49 28.87
N PRO A 296 3.53 3.37 29.62
CA PRO A 296 4.78 2.78 29.12
C PRO A 296 4.67 1.28 28.80
N THR A 297 3.66 0.56 29.30
CA THR A 297 3.44 -0.86 28.98
C THR A 297 2.86 -1.04 27.57
N VAL A 298 2.02 -0.10 27.14
CA VAL A 298 1.37 -0.08 25.81
C VAL A 298 2.15 0.78 24.82
N ASN A 299 2.79 1.85 25.31
CA ASN A 299 3.51 2.86 24.55
C ASN A 299 5.00 2.90 24.98
N PRO A 300 5.73 1.78 24.90
CA PRO A 300 7.10 1.70 25.38
C PRO A 300 8.00 2.72 24.65
N PRO A 301 9.00 3.28 25.35
CA PRO A 301 9.96 4.21 24.76
C PRO A 301 10.84 3.50 23.72
N ALA A 302 11.59 4.28 22.95
CA ALA A 302 12.59 3.74 22.03
C ALA A 302 13.82 3.21 22.79
N PRO A 303 14.60 2.26 22.22
CA PRO A 303 15.80 1.72 22.86
C PRO A 303 16.90 2.76 23.10
N ASN A 304 16.96 3.78 22.25
CA ASN A 304 17.77 4.98 22.47
C ASN A 304 16.85 6.18 22.62
N VAL A 305 16.91 6.86 23.77
CA VAL A 305 16.06 8.00 24.13
C VAL A 305 16.80 9.33 24.17
N ARG A 306 18.08 9.36 23.77
CA ARG A 306 18.91 10.57 23.81
C ARG A 306 18.24 11.74 23.09
N LYS A 307 18.23 12.89 23.76
CA LYS A 307 17.52 14.13 23.41
C LYS A 307 18.15 15.40 24.00
N GLY A 308 19.31 15.31 24.63
CA GLY A 308 19.98 16.46 25.22
C GLY A 308 19.30 17.02 26.46
N MET A 309 18.59 16.20 27.23
CA MET A 309 17.83 16.66 28.39
C MET A 309 18.16 15.86 29.65
N VAL A 310 17.90 16.47 30.80
CA VAL A 310 18.12 15.88 32.13
C VAL A 310 16.79 15.38 32.68
N VAL A 311 16.77 14.17 33.24
CA VAL A 311 15.59 13.66 33.93
C VAL A 311 15.20 14.57 35.09
N GLN A 312 13.94 15.01 35.10
CA GLN A 312 13.37 15.86 36.15
C GLN A 312 12.51 15.03 37.09
N ASN A 313 11.67 14.16 36.55
CA ASN A 313 10.86 13.21 37.31
C ASN A 313 11.15 11.79 36.80
N ALA A 314 11.65 10.93 37.67
CA ALA A 314 11.95 9.54 37.35
C ALA A 314 10.74 8.58 37.51
N GLY A 315 9.54 9.12 37.72
CA GLY A 315 8.32 8.32 37.89
C GLY A 315 7.90 7.65 36.59
N LYS A 316 7.73 6.32 36.60
CA LYS A 316 7.41 5.51 35.40
C LYS A 316 6.29 6.09 34.52
N GLN A 317 5.15 6.42 35.11
CA GLN A 317 3.95 6.91 34.40
C GLN A 317 3.90 8.44 34.21
N ASN A 318 4.83 9.19 34.80
CA ASN A 318 4.88 10.65 34.72
C ASN A 318 6.32 11.12 34.50
N CYS A 319 7.06 10.37 33.67
CA CYS A 319 8.47 10.61 33.46
C CYS A 319 8.64 11.89 32.68
N SER A 320 9.43 12.81 33.22
CA SER A 320 9.64 14.12 32.63
C SER A 320 11.11 14.50 32.61
N TYR A 321 11.45 15.36 31.66
CA TYR A 321 12.81 15.84 31.42
C TYR A 321 12.79 17.36 31.30
N ALA A 322 13.88 17.99 31.70
CA ALA A 322 14.09 19.43 31.61
C ALA A 322 15.34 19.75 30.79
N THR A 323 15.39 20.99 30.26
CA THR A 323 16.59 21.49 29.61
C THR A 323 17.77 21.52 30.60
N PRO A 324 18.98 21.13 30.17
CA PRO A 324 20.16 21.19 31.05
C PRO A 324 20.42 22.63 31.51
N ASN A 325 20.78 22.79 32.78
CA ASN A 325 21.22 24.10 33.27
C ASN A 325 22.63 24.44 32.73
N SER A 326 23.11 25.67 32.99
CA SER A 326 24.39 26.16 32.45
C SER A 326 25.61 25.29 32.80
N GLY A 327 25.61 24.64 33.97
CA GLY A 327 26.67 23.71 34.37
C GLY A 327 26.59 22.33 33.70
N GLN A 328 25.44 22.00 33.12
CA GLN A 328 25.16 20.71 32.48
C GLN A 328 25.18 20.78 30.95
N ALA A 329 25.01 21.95 30.35
CA ALA A 329 24.85 22.10 28.89
C ALA A 329 25.97 21.45 28.06
N ASN A 330 27.20 21.37 28.59
CA ASN A 330 28.33 20.73 27.92
C ASN A 330 28.31 19.18 27.96
N ASN A 331 27.41 18.58 28.73
CA ASN A 331 27.36 17.13 28.97
C ASN A 331 26.14 16.44 28.34
N TYR A 332 25.20 17.22 27.79
CA TYR A 332 23.94 16.75 27.22
C TYR A 332 23.77 17.40 25.86
N LYS A 333 23.84 16.62 24.79
CA LYS A 333 23.69 17.15 23.43
C LYS A 333 22.64 16.34 22.66
N PRO A 334 21.54 16.97 22.21
CA PRO A 334 20.57 16.29 21.33
C PRO A 334 21.25 15.96 20.00
N LEU A 335 20.61 15.12 19.19
CA LEU A 335 20.96 15.02 17.78
C LEU A 335 20.79 16.43 17.17
N PRO A 336 21.88 17.11 16.76
CA PRO A 336 21.83 18.50 16.34
C PRO A 336 20.94 18.66 15.11
N ARG A 337 20.29 19.83 14.97
CA ARG A 337 19.59 20.19 13.72
C ARG A 337 20.60 20.45 12.61
N ASP A 338 20.13 20.54 11.37
CA ASP A 338 21.02 20.93 10.26
C ASP A 338 21.58 22.33 10.54
N ASN A 339 22.85 22.54 10.21
CA ASN A 339 23.58 23.76 10.52
C ASN A 339 22.87 25.00 9.94
N CYS A 340 22.20 24.83 8.80
CA CYS A 340 21.43 25.89 8.16
C CYS A 340 20.28 26.45 9.03
N PHE A 341 19.75 25.67 9.98
CA PHE A 341 18.66 26.13 10.85
C PHE A 341 19.18 27.16 11.86
N TYR A 342 20.45 27.05 12.25
CA TYR A 342 21.10 27.99 13.16
C TYR A 342 21.59 29.25 12.44
N SER A 343 22.08 29.12 11.20
CA SER A 343 22.52 30.26 10.38
C SER A 343 21.38 30.99 9.66
N GLY A 344 20.15 30.45 9.66
CA GLY A 344 19.02 31.01 8.94
C GLY A 344 19.12 30.86 7.41
N THR A 345 19.91 29.89 6.94
CA THR A 345 20.18 29.68 5.50
C THR A 345 19.46 28.46 4.93
N CYS A 346 18.57 27.82 5.69
CA CYS A 346 17.79 26.68 5.21
C CYS A 346 16.83 27.10 4.08
N THR A 347 16.58 26.15 3.18
CA THR A 347 15.72 26.36 2.01
C THR A 347 14.23 26.29 2.38
N GLN A 348 13.35 26.61 1.42
CA GLN A 348 11.89 26.49 1.57
C GLN A 348 11.33 27.26 2.77
N ALA A 349 11.56 28.58 2.79
CA ALA A 349 11.18 29.45 3.92
C ALA A 349 11.73 28.97 5.28
N GLY A 350 12.90 28.30 5.25
CA GLY A 350 13.61 27.84 6.44
C GLY A 350 13.07 26.54 7.04
N VAL A 351 12.21 25.78 6.35
CA VAL A 351 11.68 24.50 6.86
C VAL A 351 12.48 23.29 6.41
N LEU A 352 13.28 23.42 5.35
CA LEU A 352 14.01 22.30 4.75
C LEU A 352 15.53 22.48 4.91
N GLY A 353 16.11 21.54 5.65
CA GLY A 353 17.53 21.44 5.88
C GLY A 353 18.32 20.78 4.75
N ASP A 354 19.64 20.79 4.87
CA ASP A 354 20.61 20.31 3.88
C ASP A 354 21.26 18.96 4.26
N GLY A 355 20.90 18.41 5.42
CA GLY A 355 21.48 17.19 5.99
C GLY A 355 22.87 17.38 6.61
N ALA A 356 23.41 18.61 6.64
CA ALA A 356 24.71 18.88 7.23
C ALA A 356 24.54 19.25 8.71
N TRP A 357 25.06 18.42 9.61
CA TRP A 357 24.90 18.60 11.05
C TRP A 357 26.21 18.37 11.81
N ASP A 358 26.29 18.90 13.02
CA ASP A 358 27.48 18.82 13.87
C ASP A 358 27.67 17.42 14.50
N PHE A 359 28.01 16.44 13.66
CA PHE A 359 28.30 15.06 14.07
C PHE A 359 29.49 14.97 15.02
N SER A 360 30.58 15.68 14.73
CA SER A 360 31.80 15.62 15.55
C SER A 360 31.55 16.18 16.95
N GLY A 361 30.85 17.30 17.08
CA GLY A 361 30.47 17.86 18.37
C GLY A 361 29.46 16.97 19.10
N TYR A 362 28.51 16.35 18.40
CA TYR A 362 27.58 15.38 19.00
C TYR A 362 28.33 14.19 19.59
N TRP A 363 29.21 13.59 18.80
CA TRP A 363 29.96 12.40 19.17
C TRP A 363 30.91 12.69 20.35
N SER A 364 31.59 13.83 20.32
CA SER A 364 32.49 14.25 21.40
C SER A 364 31.76 14.40 22.74
N VAL A 365 30.58 15.06 22.76
CA VAL A 365 29.81 15.24 24.00
C VAL A 365 29.24 13.91 24.52
N ASN A 366 28.65 13.12 23.63
CA ASN A 366 27.88 11.94 24.04
C ASN A 366 28.71 10.66 24.16
N HIS A 367 29.89 10.59 23.53
CA HIS A 367 30.77 9.42 23.54
C HIS A 367 32.21 9.73 23.94
N GLY A 368 32.58 10.99 24.15
CA GLY A 368 33.94 11.39 24.52
C GLY A 368 34.96 10.96 23.45
N ASN A 369 35.99 10.22 23.87
CA ASN A 369 37.08 9.77 23.01
C ASN A 369 36.79 8.46 22.26
N ALA A 370 35.52 8.03 22.16
CA ALA A 370 35.18 6.85 21.38
C ALA A 370 35.53 7.07 19.89
N SER A 371 36.11 6.07 19.23
CA SER A 371 36.45 6.18 17.82
C SER A 371 35.21 6.36 16.94
N THR A 372 35.27 7.30 15.99
CA THR A 372 34.25 7.50 14.96
C THR A 372 34.42 6.58 13.75
N SER A 373 35.54 5.86 13.64
CA SER A 373 35.84 5.05 12.45
C SER A 373 34.77 3.99 12.17
N GLY A 374 34.23 3.35 13.20
CA GLY A 374 33.21 2.31 13.04
C GLY A 374 31.89 2.86 12.50
N VAL A 375 31.41 3.98 13.05
CA VAL A 375 30.17 4.62 12.60
C VAL A 375 30.32 5.22 11.20
N LEU A 376 31.46 5.83 10.87
CA LEU A 376 31.72 6.37 9.54
C LEU A 376 31.89 5.27 8.49
N THR A 377 32.37 4.09 8.87
CA THR A 377 32.41 2.92 7.98
C THR A 377 31.00 2.39 7.71
N ALA A 378 30.15 2.33 8.75
CA ALA A 378 28.80 1.81 8.63
C ALA A 378 27.83 2.78 7.94
N CYS A 379 28.01 4.09 8.15
CA CYS A 379 27.06 5.13 7.77
C CYS A 379 27.57 6.10 6.69
N GLY A 380 28.84 5.97 6.28
CA GLY A 380 29.50 6.90 5.37
C GLY A 380 30.13 8.11 6.07
N ALA A 381 30.88 8.90 5.31
CA ALA A 381 31.63 10.05 5.82
C ALA A 381 30.73 11.19 6.34
N SER A 382 29.54 11.33 5.75
CA SER A 382 28.47 12.23 6.19
C SER A 382 27.27 11.38 6.61
N PRO A 383 27.25 10.88 7.85
CA PRO A 383 26.23 9.93 8.29
C PRO A 383 24.91 10.64 8.60
N SER A 384 23.78 9.99 8.27
CA SER A 384 22.47 10.41 8.75
C SER A 384 22.34 10.21 10.25
N ARG A 385 21.50 11.01 10.90
CA ARG A 385 21.21 10.88 12.34
C ARG A 385 20.57 9.55 12.65
N TYR A 386 19.69 9.04 11.80
CA TYR A 386 19.10 7.72 12.00
C TYR A 386 20.13 6.60 11.89
N CYS A 387 21.11 6.72 10.99
CA CYS A 387 22.18 5.73 10.91
C CYS A 387 23.06 5.74 12.16
N VAL A 388 23.45 6.93 12.65
CA VAL A 388 24.17 7.07 13.92
C VAL A 388 23.34 6.48 15.07
N TYR A 389 22.05 6.79 15.14
CA TYR A 389 21.12 6.27 16.14
C TYR A 389 21.05 4.73 16.14
N LYS A 390 20.95 4.10 14.96
CA LYS A 390 21.01 2.64 14.82
C LYS A 390 22.36 2.08 15.25
N TYR A 391 23.44 2.76 14.89
CA TYR A 391 24.79 2.37 15.28
C TYR A 391 24.94 2.40 16.81
N GLU A 392 24.46 3.43 17.49
CA GLU A 392 24.48 3.53 18.96
C GLU A 392 23.71 2.38 19.63
N ILE A 393 22.55 2.00 19.09
CA ILE A 393 21.74 0.87 19.60
C ILE A 393 22.48 -0.46 19.45
N ASN A 394 23.12 -0.66 18.29
CA ASN A 394 23.83 -1.91 17.98
C ASN A 394 25.19 -2.01 18.68
N ASN A 395 25.68 -0.93 19.29
CA ASN A 395 26.95 -0.88 20.00
C ASN A 395 26.76 -0.39 21.44
N PRO A 396 26.05 -1.14 22.30
CA PRO A 396 25.70 -0.71 23.65
C PRO A 396 26.91 -0.54 24.58
N THR A 397 28.08 -1.08 24.20
CA THR A 397 29.35 -0.91 24.92
C THR A 397 30.03 0.43 24.64
N LEU A 398 29.52 1.23 23.68
CA LEU A 398 30.00 2.60 23.49
C LEU A 398 29.88 3.36 24.80
N LYS A 399 30.93 4.12 25.13
CA LYS A 399 30.89 5.02 26.28
C LYS A 399 29.69 5.94 26.09
N SER A 400 28.78 5.94 27.05
CA SER A 400 27.75 6.96 27.17
C SER A 400 28.32 8.09 28.01
N GLY A 401 28.13 9.34 27.56
CA GLY A 401 28.37 10.54 28.36
C GLY A 401 27.43 10.58 29.58
N GLN A 402 27.11 11.78 30.07
CA GLN A 402 26.18 11.89 31.19
C GLN A 402 24.76 11.48 30.78
N GLU A 403 24.31 11.89 29.59
CA GLU A 403 23.04 11.43 29.06
C GLU A 403 23.12 9.95 28.65
N LYS A 404 22.26 9.14 29.25
CA LYS A 404 22.16 7.71 28.94
C LYS A 404 21.48 7.50 27.59
N THR A 405 21.99 6.53 26.84
CA THR A 405 21.36 6.06 25.60
C THR A 405 20.00 5.42 25.93
N ALA A 406 19.96 4.46 26.86
CA ALA A 406 18.73 3.75 27.24
C ALA A 406 17.73 4.66 27.98
N PRO A 407 16.42 4.36 27.93
CA PRO A 407 15.41 5.01 28.76
C PRO A 407 15.79 5.02 30.25
N GLN A 408 15.46 6.10 30.97
CA GLN A 408 15.85 6.25 32.37
C GLN A 408 14.71 5.92 33.34
N CYS A 409 13.46 6.12 32.94
CA CYS A 409 12.28 5.86 33.76
C CYS A 409 11.65 4.50 33.47
N ASN A 410 11.61 4.11 32.20
CA ASN A 410 10.91 2.91 31.75
C ASN A 410 11.84 1.93 31.04
N THR A 411 11.29 0.79 30.62
CA THR A 411 12.01 -0.20 29.80
C THR A 411 11.41 -0.22 28.40
N THR A 412 12.24 -0.44 27.39
CA THR A 412 11.76 -0.61 26.02
C THR A 412 11.53 -2.08 25.68
N THR A 413 10.55 -2.34 24.82
CA THR A 413 10.35 -3.64 24.14
C THR A 413 10.48 -3.50 22.63
N GLN A 414 10.97 -2.35 22.15
CA GLN A 414 10.90 -1.92 20.75
C GLN A 414 12.29 -1.85 20.11
N GLY A 415 12.31 -1.92 18.78
CA GLY A 415 13.51 -1.71 17.98
C GLY A 415 13.77 -0.23 17.65
N ALA A 416 14.82 0.00 16.86
CA ALA A 416 15.21 1.32 16.37
C ALA A 416 14.07 2.05 15.63
N ASP A 417 13.23 1.31 14.90
CA ASP A 417 12.14 1.84 14.09
C ASP A 417 11.07 2.59 14.93
N ARG A 418 11.08 2.46 16.26
CA ARG A 418 10.16 3.14 17.18
C ARG A 418 10.18 4.66 17.05
N ARG A 419 11.31 5.26 16.65
CA ARG A 419 11.44 6.70 16.39
C ARG A 419 11.07 7.15 14.98
N LEU A 420 10.71 6.23 14.10
CA LEU A 420 10.20 6.57 12.77
C LEU A 420 8.73 6.98 12.86
N LEU A 421 8.39 8.03 12.13
CA LEU A 421 7.03 8.37 11.73
C LEU A 421 6.86 8.02 10.26
N TYR A 422 5.70 7.50 9.91
CA TYR A 422 5.33 7.18 8.55
C TYR A 422 4.28 8.17 8.11
N VAL A 423 4.56 8.92 7.04
CA VAL A 423 3.76 10.08 6.64
C VAL A 423 3.44 10.04 5.15
N ALA A 424 2.29 10.62 4.79
CA ALA A 424 1.86 10.72 3.40
C ALA A 424 2.42 12.00 2.81
N ILE A 425 3.00 11.93 1.62
CA ILE A 425 3.51 13.10 0.90
C ILE A 425 2.41 13.60 -0.03
N ILE A 426 2.01 14.85 0.14
CA ILE A 426 0.97 15.49 -0.68
C ILE A 426 1.53 16.76 -1.30
N ASP A 427 1.18 17.03 -2.56
CA ASP A 427 1.41 18.35 -3.17
C ASP A 427 0.31 19.32 -2.72
N CYS A 428 0.58 20.04 -1.64
CA CYS A 428 -0.41 20.94 -1.05
C CYS A 428 -0.67 22.21 -1.88
N VAL A 429 0.29 22.60 -2.72
CA VAL A 429 0.15 23.78 -3.58
C VAL A 429 -0.75 23.43 -4.76
N THR A 430 -0.46 22.34 -5.47
CA THR A 430 -1.24 21.91 -6.64
C THR A 430 -2.66 21.50 -6.26
N ASN A 431 -2.85 20.86 -5.08
CA ASN A 431 -4.18 20.43 -4.64
C ASN A 431 -4.92 21.47 -3.79
N ASN A 432 -4.37 22.68 -3.59
CA ASN A 432 -4.94 23.73 -2.75
C ASN A 432 -5.44 23.20 -1.39
N VAL A 433 -4.54 22.52 -0.67
CA VAL A 433 -4.89 21.82 0.57
C VAL A 433 -5.23 22.80 1.66
N GLN A 434 -6.42 22.65 2.23
CA GLN A 434 -6.98 23.53 3.25
C GLN A 434 -7.56 22.70 4.41
N GLY A 435 -7.81 23.36 5.54
CA GLY A 435 -8.54 22.72 6.64
C GLY A 435 -9.98 22.43 6.22
N GLY A 436 -10.45 21.18 6.32
CA GLY A 436 -11.86 20.89 6.00
C GLY A 436 -12.26 19.50 5.53
N GLY A 437 -11.42 18.46 5.65
CA GLY A 437 -11.86 17.10 5.31
C GLY A 437 -11.85 16.82 3.80
N GLN A 438 -10.70 17.00 3.16
CA GLN A 438 -10.50 16.82 1.72
C GLN A 438 -9.94 15.42 1.42
N THR A 439 -10.39 14.79 0.33
CA THR A 439 -9.74 13.59 -0.22
C THR A 439 -8.66 14.03 -1.20
N LEU A 440 -7.42 13.67 -0.93
CA LEU A 440 -6.24 14.16 -1.64
C LEU A 440 -5.45 12.99 -2.23
N PRO A 441 -4.90 13.15 -3.44
CA PRO A 441 -3.99 12.17 -4.01
C PRO A 441 -2.66 12.15 -3.23
N VAL A 442 -2.14 10.95 -2.99
CA VAL A 442 -0.84 10.75 -2.34
C VAL A 442 0.24 10.68 -3.42
N GLN A 443 1.29 11.50 -3.30
CA GLN A 443 2.45 11.40 -4.21
C GLN A 443 3.34 10.20 -3.85
N GLY A 444 3.41 9.86 -2.57
CA GLY A 444 4.16 8.73 -2.03
C GLY A 444 4.10 8.74 -0.52
N PHE A 445 4.73 7.76 0.12
CA PHE A 445 4.87 7.68 1.56
C PHE A 445 6.34 7.82 1.95
N ALA A 446 6.62 8.51 3.04
CA ALA A 446 7.97 8.64 3.57
C ALA A 446 8.06 8.08 4.99
N SER A 447 9.22 7.52 5.32
CA SER A 447 9.60 7.30 6.72
C SER A 447 10.52 8.42 7.18
N MET A 448 10.23 8.98 8.34
CA MET A 448 10.95 10.12 8.89
C MET A 448 11.40 9.84 10.31
N PHE A 449 12.67 10.04 10.61
CA PHE A 449 13.24 9.82 11.93
C PHE A 449 13.10 11.08 12.80
N VAL A 450 12.35 10.97 13.91
CA VAL A 450 12.16 12.08 14.85
C VAL A 450 13.40 12.23 15.73
N THR A 451 14.03 13.40 15.67
CA THR A 451 15.34 13.64 16.29
C THR A 451 15.26 14.20 17.70
N GLU A 452 14.17 14.91 18.02
CA GLU A 452 13.94 15.56 19.31
C GLU A 452 12.45 15.49 19.72
N PRO A 453 12.12 15.68 21.01
CA PRO A 453 10.72 15.72 21.46
C PRO A 453 9.90 16.77 20.69
N ALA A 454 8.69 16.39 20.30
CA ALA A 454 7.74 17.28 19.66
C ALA A 454 7.32 18.41 20.62
N GLY A 455 7.20 19.61 20.06
CA GLY A 455 6.75 20.81 20.77
C GLY A 455 5.27 20.71 21.16
N GLY A 456 4.91 21.31 22.29
CA GLY A 456 3.51 21.51 22.68
C GLY A 456 2.89 22.74 22.02
N ALA A 457 1.66 23.06 22.42
CA ALA A 457 1.03 24.32 22.05
C ALA A 457 1.88 25.52 22.51
N PRO A 458 1.96 26.62 21.73
CA PRO A 458 1.15 26.91 20.55
C PRO A 458 1.76 26.44 19.19
N ASN A 459 3.03 26.02 19.16
CA ASN A 459 3.74 25.82 17.88
C ASN A 459 3.69 24.39 17.34
N ALA A 460 3.59 23.38 18.22
CA ALA A 460 3.44 21.97 17.82
C ALA A 460 4.55 21.44 16.86
N ASP A 461 5.74 22.02 16.93
CA ASP A 461 6.82 21.74 15.99
C ASP A 461 7.34 20.30 16.12
N ILE A 462 7.59 19.66 14.97
CA ILE A 462 8.25 18.35 14.90
C ILE A 462 9.48 18.50 14.00
N TYR A 463 10.65 18.09 14.50
CA TYR A 463 11.86 18.00 13.68
C TYR A 463 12.14 16.53 13.37
N ALA A 464 12.25 16.24 12.07
CA ALA A 464 12.49 14.88 11.61
C ALA A 464 13.38 14.84 10.37
N GLU A 465 14.15 13.77 10.23
CA GLU A 465 15.05 13.51 9.11
C GLU A 465 14.38 12.53 8.13
N PHE A 466 14.44 12.80 6.82
CA PHE A 466 13.89 11.88 5.83
C PHE A 466 14.77 10.64 5.66
N GLU A 467 14.22 9.44 5.81
CA GLU A 467 15.00 8.19 5.71
C GLU A 467 14.73 7.41 4.43
N ASP A 468 13.46 7.31 4.02
CA ASP A 468 13.02 6.44 2.93
C ASP A 468 11.75 6.99 2.30
N LEU A 469 11.51 6.61 1.04
CA LEU A 469 10.36 6.96 0.22
C LEU A 469 9.83 5.72 -0.51
N SER A 470 8.51 5.52 -0.48
CA SER A 470 7.84 4.30 -1.01
C SER A 470 8.01 4.08 -2.50
N THR A 471 8.34 5.13 -3.26
CA THR A 471 8.53 5.09 -4.71
C THR A 471 9.98 4.80 -5.11
N SER A 472 10.84 4.36 -4.17
CA SER A 472 12.28 4.20 -4.39
C SER A 472 12.91 2.95 -3.78
N VAL A 473 14.11 2.60 -4.28
CA VAL A 473 15.04 1.64 -3.68
C VAL A 473 15.68 2.28 -2.44
N GLY A 474 14.95 2.32 -1.33
CA GLY A 474 15.47 2.89 -0.07
C GLY A 474 15.94 1.84 0.94
N GLN A 475 16.07 2.24 2.21
CA GLN A 475 16.57 1.36 3.29
C GLN A 475 15.56 0.25 3.69
N GLY A 476 14.39 0.21 3.05
CA GLY A 476 13.38 -0.83 3.25
C GLY A 476 12.58 -0.65 4.55
N THR A 477 12.61 0.55 5.14
CA THR A 477 11.85 0.86 6.36
C THR A 477 10.34 0.80 6.10
N LEU A 478 9.91 1.17 4.90
CA LEU A 478 8.51 1.13 4.47
C LEU A 478 8.05 -0.26 4.01
N LYS A 479 8.98 -1.16 3.65
CA LYS A 479 8.66 -2.47 3.07
C LYS A 479 7.85 -3.37 4.01
N LYS A 480 8.05 -3.24 5.32
CA LYS A 480 7.31 -4.03 6.34
C LYS A 480 5.84 -3.59 6.47
N LEU A 481 5.55 -2.34 6.12
CA LEU A 481 4.24 -1.70 6.30
C LEU A 481 3.38 -1.79 5.05
N GLN A 482 4.01 -2.00 3.89
CA GLN A 482 3.33 -2.14 2.62
C GLN A 482 2.49 -3.43 2.60
N ARG A 483 1.24 -3.29 2.17
CA ARG A 483 0.30 -4.36 1.86
C ARG A 483 -0.05 -4.22 0.39
N ASN A 484 0.34 -5.23 -0.37
CA ASN A 484 0.11 -5.34 -1.80
C ASN A 484 -0.99 -6.38 -1.97
N GLU A 485 -2.17 -5.94 -2.40
CA GLU A 485 -3.32 -6.81 -2.58
C GLU A 485 -3.75 -6.73 -4.05
N ALA A 486 -3.61 -7.86 -4.75
CA ALA A 486 -4.24 -8.07 -6.05
C ALA A 486 -5.58 -8.78 -5.81
N GLN A 487 -6.66 -8.20 -6.31
CA GLN A 487 -8.02 -8.70 -6.12
C GLN A 487 -8.75 -8.82 -7.45
N LEU A 488 -9.55 -9.88 -7.59
CA LEU A 488 -10.48 -10.04 -8.70
C LEU A 488 -11.77 -9.25 -8.46
N TYR A 489 -12.23 -8.58 -9.51
CA TYR A 489 -13.50 -7.87 -9.61
C TYR A 489 -14.37 -8.67 -10.58
N ARG A 490 -15.56 -9.07 -10.14
CA ARG A 490 -16.48 -9.94 -10.88
C ARG A 490 -17.83 -9.29 -11.02
#